data_AF-A0A261AHB7-F1
#
_entry.id   AF-A0A261AHB7-F1
#
_cell.length_a   1.000
_cell.length_b   1.000
_cell.length_c   1.000
_cell.angle_alpha   90.00
_cell.angle_beta   90.00
_cell.angle_gamma   90.00
#
_symmetry.space_group_name_H-M   'P 1'
#
loop_
_entity.id
_entity.type
_entity.pdbx_description
1 polymer ?
#
loop_
_entity_poly.entity_id
_entity_poly.type
_entity_poly.pdbx_seq_one_letter_code
_entity_poly.pdbx_strand_id
1 'polypeptide(L)' 'FIPQISSISWYSTAVPLVIVLAFSAIKDGYDDVQRHVSDRNVNGRKSYVVRNGSLCEEDWSNVKVGDVIRMMSNQFVA' A
#
# COMPACT_ATOMS: atom_id res chain seq x y z
N PHE A 1 16.10 -45.15 3.52
CA PHE A 1 17.02 -44.19 2.86
C PHE A 1 18.13 -44.98 2.21
N ILE A 2 18.11 -45.02 0.87
CA ILE A 2 19.09 -45.74 0.06
C ILE A 2 20.34 -44.86 -0.04
N PRO A 3 21.54 -45.33 0.35
CA PRO A 3 22.70 -44.47 0.59
C PRO A 3 23.46 -44.05 -0.69
N GLN A 4 22.95 -44.38 -1.88
CA GLN A 4 23.70 -44.31 -3.13
C GLN A 4 23.29 -43.15 -4.07
N ILE A 5 22.31 -42.32 -3.69
CA ILE A 5 21.96 -41.10 -4.43
C ILE A 5 21.55 -40.01 -3.46
N SER A 6 22.53 -39.33 -2.85
CA SER A 6 22.48 -37.87 -2.70
C SER A 6 23.80 -37.39 -2.11
N SER A 7 24.78 -37.13 -2.97
CA SER A 7 26.00 -36.40 -2.59
C SER A 7 25.73 -34.92 -2.28
N ILE A 8 24.46 -34.49 -2.32
CA ILE A 8 24.00 -33.14 -2.00
C ILE A 8 23.26 -33.24 -0.67
N SER A 9 23.85 -32.64 0.36
CA SER A 9 23.19 -32.50 1.64
C SER A 9 21.93 -31.63 1.51
N TRP A 10 20.84 -32.04 2.17
CA TRP A 10 19.56 -31.31 2.14
C TRP A 10 19.66 -29.82 2.54
N TYR A 11 20.67 -29.45 3.34
CA TYR A 11 20.92 -28.07 3.73
C TYR A 11 21.41 -27.19 2.57
N SER A 12 22.19 -27.73 1.63
CA SER A 12 22.78 -26.92 0.56
C SER A 12 21.76 -26.47 -0.48
N THR A 13 20.61 -27.12 -0.54
CA THR A 13 19.45 -26.70 -1.36
C THR A 13 18.43 -25.88 -0.56
N ALA A 14 18.22 -26.21 0.71
CA ALA A 14 17.26 -25.49 1.57
C ALA A 14 17.70 -24.06 1.88
N VAL A 15 18.98 -23.84 2.17
CA VAL A 15 19.52 -22.52 2.52
C VAL A 15 19.27 -21.46 1.44
N PRO A 16 19.66 -21.66 0.16
CA PRO A 16 19.41 -20.66 -0.88
C PRO A 16 17.91 -20.42 -1.12
N LEU A 17 17.05 -21.44 -1.00
CA LEU A 17 15.61 -21.28 -1.13
C LEU A 17 15.01 -20.40 -0.01
N VAL A 18 15.38 -20.65 1.24
CA VAL A 18 14.89 -19.87 2.39
C VAL A 18 15.33 -18.41 2.28
N ILE A 19 16.57 -18.16 1.86
CA ILE A 19 17.09 -16.80 1.67
C ILE A 19 16.28 -16.05 0.61
N VAL A 20 16.08 -16.66 -0.57
CA VAL A 20 15.31 -16.02 -1.65
C VAL A 20 13.87 -15.75 -1.21
N LEU A 21 13.21 -16.72 -0.57
CA LEU A 21 11.85 -16.54 -0.06
C LEU A 21 11.76 -15.43 1.01
N ALA A 22 12.75 -15.32 1.90
CA ALA A 22 12.81 -14.25 2.89
C ALA A 22 12.98 -12.87 2.24
N PHE A 23 13.87 -12.74 1.25
CA PHE A 23 14.03 -11.49 0.50
C PHE A 23 12.76 -11.11 -0.26
N SER A 24 12.10 -12.08 -0.89
CA SER A 24 10.81 -11.86 -1.56
C SER A 24 9.74 -11.41 -0.58
N ALA A 25 9.60 -12.08 0.58
CA ALA A 25 8.61 -11.70 1.59
C ALA A 25 8.85 -10.31 2.18
N ILE A 26 10.12 -9.91 2.38
CA ILE A 26 10.47 -8.57 2.84
C ILE A 26 10.09 -7.53 1.78
N LYS A 27 10.40 -7.79 0.51
CA LYS A 27 10.08 -6.89 -0.60
C LYS A 27 8.57 -6.75 -0.76
N ASP A 28 7.85 -7.86 -0.83
CA ASP A 28 6.40 -7.88 -0.98
C ASP A 28 5.73 -7.20 0.22
N GLY A 29 6.20 -7.47 1.45
CA GLY A 29 5.71 -6.80 2.65
C GLY A 29 5.98 -5.30 2.65
N TYR A 30 7.16 -4.86 2.19
CA TYR A 30 7.48 -3.43 2.10
C TYR A 30 6.61 -2.72 1.06
N ASP A 31 6.47 -3.30 -0.13
CA ASP A 31 5.68 -2.74 -1.23
C ASP A 31 4.19 -2.68 -0.84
N ASP A 32 3.67 -3.71 -0.16
CA ASP A 32 2.28 -3.75 0.30
C ASP A 32 2.01 -2.72 1.40
N VAL A 33 2.94 -2.55 2.36
CA VAL A 33 2.84 -1.51 3.40
C VAL A 33 2.92 -0.10 2.79
N GLN A 34 3.82 0.11 1.82
CA GLN A 34 3.97 1.42 1.17
C GLN A 34 2.69 1.82 0.42
N ARG A 35 2.02 0.86 -0.24
CA ARG A 35 0.75 1.09 -0.91
C ARG A 35 -0.33 1.57 0.08
N HIS A 36 -0.43 0.92 1.23
CA HIS A 36 -1.42 1.27 2.25
C HIS A 36 -1.15 2.65 2.87
N VAL A 37 0.12 3.03 3.05
CA VAL A 37 0.48 4.37 3.54
C VAL A 37 0.17 5.45 2.50
N SER A 38 0.45 5.19 1.22
CA SER A 38 0.12 6.09 0.11
C SER A 38 -1.39 6.34 0.03
N ASP A 39 -2.18 5.26 0.02
CA ASP A 39 -3.64 5.35 -0.06
C ASP A 39 -4.22 6.05 1.18
N ARG A 40 -3.66 5.82 2.36
CA ARG A 40 -4.08 6.52 3.59
C ARG A 40 -3.76 8.02 3.56
N ASN A 41 -2.63 8.41 2.99
CA ASN A 41 -2.25 9.81 2.87
C ASN A 41 -3.15 10.56 1.88
N VAL A 42 -3.54 9.91 0.77
CA VAL A 42 -4.50 10.47 -0.19
C VAL A 42 -5.91 10.54 0.42
N ASN A 43 -6.36 9.47 1.09
CA ASN A 43 -7.71 9.42 1.70
C ASN A 43 -7.90 10.34 2.91
N GLY A 44 -6.80 10.73 3.59
CA GLY A 44 -6.81 11.69 4.70
C GLY A 44 -6.65 13.15 4.27
N ARG A 45 -6.61 13.45 2.97
CA ARG A 45 -6.54 14.85 2.51
C ARG A 45 -7.86 15.55 2.83
N LYS A 46 -7.77 16.67 3.52
CA LYS A 46 -8.94 17.52 3.78
C LYS A 46 -9.39 18.20 2.49
N SER A 47 -10.67 18.03 2.17
CA SER A 47 -11.34 18.66 1.04
C SER A 47 -12.37 19.67 1.55
N TYR A 48 -12.58 20.76 0.83
CA TYR A 48 -13.59 21.76 1.20
C TYR A 48 -14.84 21.51 0.39
N VAL A 49 -15.93 21.08 1.03
CA VAL A 49 -17.21 20.80 0.38
C VAL A 49 -18.22 21.88 0.77
N VAL A 50 -19.01 22.34 -0.18
CA VAL A 50 -20.10 23.29 0.05
C VAL A 50 -21.36 22.49 0.34
N ARG A 51 -21.82 22.48 1.60
CA ARG A 51 -23.08 21.87 1.99
C ARG A 51 -23.99 22.94 2.61
N ASN A 52 -25.22 23.03 2.12
CA ASN A 52 -26.23 23.99 2.62
C ASN A 52 -25.75 25.46 2.66
N GLY A 53 -24.97 25.88 1.66
CA GLY A 53 -24.49 27.26 1.53
C GLY A 53 -23.32 27.64 2.45
N SER A 54 -22.78 26.70 3.24
CA SER A 54 -21.59 26.90 4.07
C SER A 54 -20.44 26.01 3.61
N LEU A 55 -19.22 26.52 3.75
CA LEU A 55 -18.00 25.77 3.45
C LEU A 55 -17.67 24.86 4.64
N CYS A 56 -17.74 23.55 4.46
CA CYS A 56 -17.37 22.56 5.46
C CYS A 56 -16.07 21.87 5.04
N GLU A 57 -15.15 21.71 5.99
CA GLU A 57 -13.94 20.93 5.78
C GLU A 57 -14.26 19.45 6.07
N GLU A 58 -14.13 18.59 5.07
CA GLU A 58 -14.49 17.17 5.11
C GLU A 58 -13.36 16.33 4.51
N ASP A 59 -13.11 15.16 5.08
CA ASP A 59 -12.12 14.23 4.53
C ASP A 59 -12.51 13.79 3.11
N TRP A 60 -11.51 13.63 2.24
CA TRP A 60 -11.72 13.20 0.85
C TRP A 60 -12.53 11.89 0.74
N SER A 61 -12.40 11.02 1.75
CA SER A 61 -13.16 9.77 1.86
C SER A 61 -14.68 9.96 2.06
N ASN A 62 -15.14 11.12 2.54
CA ASN A 62 -16.55 11.39 2.84
C ASN A 62 -17.27 12.15 1.71
N VAL A 63 -16.55 12.54 0.65
CA VAL A 63 -17.09 13.23 -0.53
C VAL A 63 -17.96 12.28 -1.35
N LYS A 64 -19.19 12.69 -1.67
CA LYS A 64 -20.12 11.89 -2.49
C LYS A 64 -20.42 12.55 -3.84
N VAL A 65 -20.83 11.74 -4.81
CA VAL A 65 -21.24 12.22 -6.14
C VAL A 65 -22.44 13.16 -6.00
N GLY A 66 -22.29 14.40 -6.44
CA GLY A 66 -23.29 15.47 -6.33
C GLY A 66 -22.90 16.61 -5.38
N ASP A 67 -21.83 16.44 -4.59
CA ASP A 67 -21.30 17.49 -3.73
C ASP A 67 -20.44 18.49 -4.52
N VAL A 68 -20.59 19.79 -4.23
CA VAL A 68 -19.77 20.86 -4.84
C VAL A 68 -18.53 21.07 -3.98
N ILE A 69 -17.36 20.84 -4.56
CA ILE A 69 -16.06 20.96 -3.86
C ILE A 69 -15.37 22.26 -4.26
N ARG A 70 -14.86 23.01 -3.29
CA ARG A 70 -14.00 24.16 -3.53
C ARG A 70 -12.55 23.71 -3.57
N MET A 71 -11.96 23.68 -4.76
CA MET A 71 -10.53 23.44 -4.91
C MET A 71 -9.75 24.70 -4.54
N MET A 72 -8.78 24.59 -3.62
CA MET A 72 -7.77 25.62 -3.42
C MET A 72 -6.69 25.49 -4.50
N SER A 73 -6.21 26.64 -5.01
CA SER A 73 -5.09 26.69 -5.95
C SER A 73 -3.91 25.90 -5.36
N ASN A 74 -3.36 24.96 -6.14
CA ASN A 74 -2.30 23.99 -5.77
C ASN A 74 -2.73 22.69 -5.05
N GLN A 75 -4.02 22.34 -5.02
CA GLN A 75 -4.46 20.98 -4.66
C GLN A 75 -4.26 20.02 -5.85
N PHE A 76 -3.30 19.10 -5.72
CA PHE A 76 -2.97 18.10 -6.73
C PHE A 76 -4.06 17.01 -6.78
N VAL A 77 -4.75 16.90 -7.93
CA VAL A 77 -5.67 15.79 -8.24
C VAL A 77 -4.87 14.66 -8.89
N ALA A 78 -4.28 13.80 -8.05
CA ALA A 78 -3.80 12.47 -8.41
C ALA A 78 -3.72 11.59 -7.16
#